data_AF-A0A243CWC9-F1
#
_entry.id   AF-A0A243CWC9-F1
#
_cell.length_a   1.000
_cell.length_b   1.000
_cell.length_c   1.000
_cell.angle_alpha   90.00
_cell.angle_beta   90.00
_cell.angle_gamma   90.00
#
_symmetry.space_group_name_H-M   'P 1'
#
loop_
_entity.id
_entity.type
_entity.pdbx_description
1 polymer ?
#
loop_
_entity_poly.entity_id
_entity_poly.type
_entity_poly.pdbx_seq_one_letter_code
_entity_poly.pdbx_strand_id
1 'polypeptide(L)'
;MPSTREKVHLHLKVLENPGIPINNMVNAMSEVYSTAGFDVEIVSTETLNLPHLKDLDIGICTMGNVTDEQKELFENRNNVKVNELTVYFVRSTIPPTNGCAAHPSQKPGAVVTSVASVWTLGHEIGHVLGLRHVNNNEQLMTGNGTGNITNPPPDLSSSEIETMRNSQYTTPN
;
A
#
# COMPACT_ATOMS: atom_id res chain seq x y z
N MET A 1 27.03 -4.62 13.15
CA MET A 1 26.92 -3.18 12.79
C MET A 1 25.45 -2.91 12.55
N PRO A 2 24.83 -1.82 13.01
CA PRO A 2 23.51 -1.49 12.51
C PRO A 2 23.71 -1.04 11.06
N SER A 3 23.50 -1.94 10.12
CA SER A 3 23.29 -1.54 8.72
C SER A 3 22.06 -0.65 8.75
N THR A 4 22.26 0.62 8.40
CA THR A 4 21.18 1.56 8.22
C THR A 4 20.13 0.97 7.27
N ARG A 5 18.93 0.68 7.78
CA ARG A 5 17.81 0.10 7.01
C ARG A 5 17.27 1.10 6.00
N GLU A 6 16.90 0.64 4.82
CA GLU A 6 16.32 1.51 3.79
C GLU A 6 14.90 1.92 4.20
N LYS A 7 14.41 3.07 3.72
CA LYS A 7 13.13 3.63 4.17
C LYS A 7 12.05 3.64 3.10
N VAL A 8 10.82 3.39 3.54
CA VAL A 8 9.59 3.59 2.77
C VAL A 8 8.73 4.63 3.48
N HIS A 9 8.57 5.80 2.86
CA HIS A 9 7.82 6.92 3.42
C HIS A 9 6.35 6.88 2.97
N LEU A 10 5.44 6.84 3.94
CA LEU A 10 4.00 6.79 3.69
C LEU A 10 3.31 8.05 4.20
N HIS A 11 2.35 8.54 3.41
CA HIS A 11 1.40 9.57 3.78
C HIS A 11 -0.02 9.00 3.76
N LEU A 12 -0.65 8.94 4.92
CA LEU A 12 -1.97 8.35 5.08
C LEU A 12 -3.06 9.40 4.84
N LYS A 13 -4.02 9.07 3.98
CA LYS A 13 -5.12 9.94 3.55
C LYS A 13 -6.43 9.22 3.84
N VAL A 14 -7.19 9.69 4.83
CA VAL A 14 -8.33 8.94 5.38
C VAL A 14 -9.65 9.61 4.96
N LEU A 15 -10.41 8.94 4.09
CA LEU A 15 -11.80 9.31 3.76
C LEU A 15 -12.79 8.51 4.61
N GLU A 16 -12.45 7.25 4.89
CA GLU A 16 -13.20 6.32 5.73
C GLU A 16 -12.23 5.48 6.57
N ASN A 17 -12.57 5.20 7.82
CA ASN A 17 -11.75 4.33 8.64
C ASN A 17 -12.02 2.86 8.28
N PRO A 18 -10.99 2.03 8.09
CA PRO A 18 -11.17 0.60 7.94
C PRO A 18 -11.66 -0.06 9.23
N GLY A 19 -12.28 -1.24 9.08
CA GLY A 19 -12.74 -2.02 10.24
C GLY A 19 -11.60 -2.47 11.15
N ILE A 20 -10.40 -2.64 10.57
CA ILE A 20 -9.15 -2.86 11.31
C ILE A 20 -8.47 -1.50 11.53
N PRO A 21 -8.03 -1.14 12.75
CA PRO A 21 -7.33 0.13 12.97
C PRO A 21 -6.10 0.29 12.07
N ILE A 22 -5.96 1.47 11.45
CA ILE A 22 -4.87 1.79 10.50
C ILE A 22 -3.49 1.54 11.12
N ASN A 23 -3.33 1.89 12.39
CA ASN A 23 -2.13 1.64 13.19
C ASN A 23 -1.78 0.14 13.30
N ASN A 24 -2.77 -0.77 13.32
CA ASN A 24 -2.50 -2.20 13.29
C ASN A 24 -1.99 -2.65 11.92
N MET A 25 -2.56 -2.12 10.84
CA MET A 25 -2.09 -2.39 9.47
C MET A 25 -0.66 -1.86 9.25
N VAL A 26 -0.35 -0.66 9.75
CA VAL A 26 1.00 -0.08 9.69
C VAL A 26 1.98 -0.92 10.49
N ASN A 27 1.66 -1.30 11.72
CA ASN A 27 2.53 -2.14 12.55
C ASN A 27 2.80 -3.49 11.90
N ALA A 28 1.78 -4.13 11.34
CA ALA A 28 1.91 -5.41 10.63
C ALA A 28 2.78 -5.30 9.38
N MET A 29 2.60 -4.23 8.59
CA MET A 29 3.48 -3.93 7.45
C MET A 29 4.93 -3.71 7.90
N SER A 30 5.14 -2.90 8.94
CA SER A 30 6.47 -2.65 9.51
C SER A 30 7.15 -3.92 10.00
N GLU A 31 6.41 -4.82 10.65
CA GLU A 31 6.94 -6.11 11.11
C GLU A 31 7.49 -6.92 9.94
N VAL A 32 6.70 -7.12 8.88
CA VAL A 32 7.13 -7.84 7.66
C VAL A 32 8.32 -7.16 7.01
N TYR A 33 8.24 -5.85 6.77
CA TYR A 33 9.28 -5.10 6.03
C TYR A 33 10.60 -5.03 6.81
N SER A 34 10.54 -5.03 8.14
CA SER A 34 11.73 -5.03 8.99
C SER A 34 12.55 -6.32 8.88
N THR A 35 11.91 -7.46 8.58
CA THR A 35 12.61 -8.74 8.30
C THR A 35 13.46 -8.67 7.03
N ALA A 36 13.07 -7.78 6.12
CA ALA A 36 13.71 -7.54 4.83
C ALA A 36 14.71 -6.36 4.84
N GLY A 37 14.88 -5.70 5.99
CA GLY A 37 15.80 -4.57 6.15
C GLY A 37 15.24 -3.22 5.74
N PHE A 38 13.91 -3.07 5.69
CA PHE A 38 13.23 -1.80 5.43
C PHE A 38 12.53 -1.27 6.68
N ASP A 39 12.58 0.04 6.90
CA ASP A 39 11.78 0.74 7.89
C ASP A 39 10.63 1.49 7.20
N VAL A 40 9.43 1.41 7.80
CA VAL A 40 8.24 2.14 7.33
C VAL A 40 8.08 3.40 8.17
N GLU A 41 8.07 4.56 7.51
CA GLU A 41 7.94 5.86 8.16
C GLU A 41 6.63 6.53 7.76
N ILE A 42 5.75 6.79 8.73
CA ILE A 42 4.54 7.58 8.51
C ILE A 42 4.91 9.06 8.62
N VAL A 43 5.03 9.72 7.47
CA VAL A 43 5.45 11.14 7.39
C VAL A 43 4.28 12.08 7.73
N SER A 44 3.06 11.75 7.30
CA SER A 44 1.87 12.51 7.66
C SER A 44 0.62 11.65 7.66
N THR A 45 -0.38 12.04 8.44
CA THR A 45 -1.75 11.53 8.34
C THR A 45 -2.72 12.70 8.19
N GLU A 46 -3.67 12.59 7.28
CA GLU A 46 -4.65 13.63 6.98
C GLU A 46 -6.03 12.99 6.75
N THR A 47 -7.08 13.62 7.28
CA THR A 47 -8.47 13.28 6.97
C THR A 47 -8.94 14.09 5.77
N LEU A 48 -9.46 13.42 4.75
CA LEU A 48 -10.03 14.05 3.56
C LEU A 48 -11.56 14.03 3.61
N ASN A 49 -12.20 15.08 3.09
CA ASN A 49 -13.66 15.16 2.99
C ASN A 49 -14.09 15.19 1.51
N LEU A 50 -14.16 14.01 0.90
CA LEU A 50 -14.54 13.80 -0.49
C LEU A 50 -15.61 12.70 -0.54
N PRO A 51 -16.86 12.99 -0.13
CA PRO A 51 -17.88 11.96 0.11
C PRO A 51 -18.21 11.13 -1.14
N HIS A 52 -18.07 11.69 -2.34
CA HIS A 52 -18.30 10.98 -3.60
C HIS A 52 -17.17 10.01 -3.97
N LEU A 53 -15.98 10.11 -3.35
CA LEU A 53 -14.84 9.21 -3.58
C LEU A 53 -14.69 8.16 -2.47
N LYS A 54 -15.69 8.01 -1.59
CA LYS A 54 -15.68 6.96 -0.56
C LYS A 54 -15.87 5.57 -1.14
N ASP A 55 -16.65 5.44 -2.21
CA ASP A 55 -16.75 4.22 -3.00
C ASP A 55 -16.09 4.49 -4.33
N LEU A 56 -14.84 4.04 -4.46
CA LEU A 56 -13.95 4.47 -5.54
C LEU A 56 -14.01 3.50 -6.72
N ASP A 57 -14.35 3.98 -7.91
CA ASP A 57 -14.11 3.23 -9.15
C ASP A 57 -12.61 3.08 -9.39
N ILE A 58 -12.13 1.84 -9.44
CA ILE A 58 -10.73 1.49 -9.70
C ILE A 58 -10.56 0.69 -11.00
N GLY A 59 -11.66 0.43 -11.71
CA GLY A 59 -11.68 -0.47 -12.86
C GLY A 59 -11.03 -1.82 -12.53
N ILE A 60 -10.22 -2.36 -13.44
CA ILE A 60 -9.58 -3.67 -13.24
C ILE A 60 -8.36 -3.65 -12.30
N CYS A 61 -8.02 -2.50 -11.69
CA CYS A 61 -6.82 -2.31 -10.88
C CYS A 61 -5.54 -2.87 -11.50
N THR A 62 -5.13 -2.32 -12.65
CA THR A 62 -3.90 -2.73 -13.33
C THR A 62 -2.93 -1.57 -13.36
N MET A 63 -1.69 -1.78 -12.91
CA MET A 63 -0.64 -0.76 -12.94
C MET A 63 -0.57 -0.06 -14.30
N GLY A 64 -0.54 1.28 -14.28
CA GLY A 64 -0.55 2.12 -15.48
C GLY A 64 -1.94 2.42 -16.06
N ASN A 65 -3.01 1.80 -15.55
CA ASN A 65 -4.39 2.09 -15.93
C ASN A 65 -5.17 2.57 -14.71
N VAL A 66 -5.66 3.81 -14.76
CA VAL A 66 -6.42 4.42 -13.67
C VAL A 66 -7.70 5.08 -14.20
N THR A 67 -8.75 5.04 -13.39
CA THR A 67 -10.04 5.69 -13.65
C THR A 67 -9.96 7.21 -13.42
N ASP A 68 -11.01 7.93 -13.79
CA ASP A 68 -11.09 9.37 -13.52
C ASP A 68 -11.26 9.67 -12.02
N GLU A 69 -11.96 8.81 -11.28
CA GLU A 69 -12.06 8.94 -9.82
C GLU A 69 -10.71 8.71 -9.13
N GLN A 70 -9.90 7.76 -9.59
CA GLN A 70 -8.54 7.58 -9.10
C GLN A 70 -7.66 8.81 -9.41
N LYS A 71 -7.80 9.42 -10.59
CA LYS A 71 -7.07 10.67 -10.90
C LYS A 71 -7.47 11.78 -9.93
N GLU A 72 -8.77 11.99 -9.71
CA GLU A 72 -9.29 13.00 -8.78
C GLU A 72 -8.80 12.75 -7.35
N LEU A 73 -8.89 11.51 -6.86
CA LEU A 73 -8.42 11.15 -5.53
C LEU A 73 -6.93 11.47 -5.34
N PHE A 74 -6.09 11.10 -6.32
CA PHE A 74 -4.65 11.31 -6.27
C PHE A 74 -4.22 12.78 -6.54
N GLU A 75 -5.12 13.68 -6.96
CA GLU A 75 -4.86 15.13 -6.87
C GLU A 75 -4.77 15.58 -5.40
N ASN A 76 -5.47 14.91 -4.49
CA ASN A 76 -5.46 15.21 -3.05
C ASN A 76 -4.25 14.59 -2.33
N ARG A 77 -3.12 14.39 -3.03
CA ARG A 77 -1.88 13.93 -2.40
C ARG A 77 -1.29 14.98 -1.48
N ASN A 78 -1.57 16.27 -1.72
CA ASN A 78 -1.20 17.42 -0.87
C ASN A 78 0.29 17.49 -0.50
N ASN A 79 1.11 18.00 -1.43
CA ASN A 79 2.55 18.28 -1.24
C ASN A 79 3.45 17.07 -0.95
N VAL A 80 2.96 15.83 -1.15
CA VAL A 80 3.78 14.61 -1.07
C VAL A 80 4.79 14.58 -2.21
N LYS A 81 6.06 14.27 -1.91
CA LYS A 81 7.12 14.26 -2.92
C LYS A 81 6.91 13.11 -3.91
N VAL A 82 7.48 13.25 -5.11
CA VAL A 82 7.34 12.24 -6.19
C VAL A 82 7.88 10.85 -5.81
N ASN A 83 8.81 10.79 -4.85
CA ASN A 83 9.42 9.55 -4.35
C ASN A 83 8.81 9.03 -3.04
N GLU A 84 7.73 9.64 -2.55
CA GLU A 84 7.02 9.26 -1.31
C GLU A 84 5.61 8.78 -1.66
N LEU A 85 5.07 7.86 -0.87
CA LEU A 85 3.86 7.11 -1.22
C LEU A 85 2.63 7.64 -0.50
N THR A 86 1.52 7.81 -1.22
CA THR A 86 0.21 8.08 -0.61
C THR A 86 -0.60 6.80 -0.42
N VAL A 87 -1.27 6.66 0.72
CA VAL A 87 -2.25 5.59 0.96
C VAL A 87 -3.60 6.20 1.27
N TYR A 88 -4.58 5.91 0.44
CA TYR A 88 -5.95 6.38 0.60
C TYR A 88 -6.81 5.30 1.25
N PHE A 89 -7.39 5.60 2.40
CA PHE A 89 -8.37 4.74 3.06
C PHE A 89 -9.77 5.17 2.65
N VAL A 90 -10.46 4.30 1.90
CA VAL A 90 -11.81 4.52 1.35
C VAL A 90 -12.77 3.48 1.92
N ARG A 91 -14.08 3.68 1.74
CA ARG A 91 -15.08 2.73 2.20
C ARG A 91 -15.04 1.45 1.37
N SER A 92 -15.12 1.57 0.06
CA SER A 92 -15.15 0.44 -0.86
C SER A 92 -14.54 0.81 -2.21
N THR A 93 -14.35 -0.20 -3.07
CA THR A 93 -13.95 -0.04 -4.46
C THR A 93 -15.00 -0.62 -5.39
N ILE A 94 -15.01 -0.15 -6.65
CA ILE A 94 -15.86 -0.66 -7.72
C ILE A 94 -14.91 -1.07 -8.86
N PRO A 95 -14.85 -2.36 -9.25
CA PRO A 95 -15.39 -3.54 -8.56
C PRO A 95 -14.81 -3.73 -7.14
N PRO A 96 -15.48 -4.51 -6.27
CA PRO A 96 -15.07 -4.67 -4.88
C PRO A 96 -13.77 -5.46 -4.74
N THR A 97 -12.78 -4.84 -4.11
CA THR A 97 -11.48 -5.41 -3.75
C THR A 97 -11.07 -4.98 -2.35
N ASN A 98 -10.06 -5.62 -1.76
CA ASN A 98 -9.52 -5.16 -0.46
C ASN A 98 -8.68 -3.89 -0.61
N GLY A 99 -8.03 -3.71 -1.75
CA GLY A 99 -7.19 -2.56 -2.07
C GLY A 99 -6.90 -2.47 -3.56
N CYS A 100 -6.15 -1.44 -3.92
CA CYS A 100 -5.64 -1.26 -5.28
C CYS A 100 -4.38 -0.39 -5.29
N ALA A 101 -3.29 -0.91 -5.85
CA ALA A 101 -2.03 -0.20 -6.03
C ALA A 101 -1.93 0.58 -7.36
N ALA A 102 -2.92 0.48 -8.25
CA ALA A 102 -2.91 1.26 -9.49
C ALA A 102 -3.01 2.76 -9.17
N HIS A 103 -2.09 3.54 -9.71
CA HIS A 103 -1.97 4.97 -9.43
C HIS A 103 -1.57 5.76 -10.68
N PRO A 104 -1.90 7.08 -10.76
CA PRO A 104 -1.43 7.92 -11.84
C PRO A 104 0.10 8.01 -11.91
N SER A 105 0.64 8.32 -13.09
CA SER A 105 2.08 8.58 -13.26
C SER A 105 2.55 9.69 -12.31
N GLN A 106 3.74 9.55 -11.73
CA GLN A 106 4.36 10.48 -10.78
C GLN A 106 3.60 10.69 -9.46
N LYS A 107 2.56 9.90 -9.20
CA LYS A 107 1.77 9.94 -7.96
C LYS A 107 1.69 8.55 -7.34
N PRO A 108 2.82 7.98 -6.89
CA PRO A 108 2.86 6.62 -6.42
C PRO A 108 2.06 6.46 -5.12
N GLY A 109 1.30 5.38 -5.03
CA GLY A 109 0.42 5.16 -3.89
C GLY A 109 -0.58 4.05 -4.12
N ALA A 110 -1.42 3.83 -3.12
CA ALA A 110 -2.41 2.77 -3.10
C ALA A 110 -3.71 3.22 -2.42
N VAL A 111 -4.75 2.43 -2.65
CA VAL A 111 -6.06 2.53 -2.02
C VAL A 111 -6.26 1.30 -1.15
N VAL A 112 -6.80 1.47 0.06
CA VAL A 112 -7.16 0.40 0.99
C VAL A 112 -8.61 0.60 1.43
N THR A 113 -9.41 -0.46 1.34
CA THR A 113 -10.86 -0.38 1.64
C THR A 113 -11.17 -0.72 3.09
N SER A 114 -12.42 -0.48 3.49
CA SER A 114 -12.85 -0.73 4.88
C SER A 114 -12.87 -2.21 5.29
N VAL A 115 -12.98 -3.12 4.32
CA VAL A 115 -13.04 -4.57 4.51
C VAL A 115 -11.66 -5.24 4.42
N ALA A 116 -10.60 -4.46 4.21
CA ALA A 116 -9.24 -4.94 4.07
C ALA A 116 -8.77 -5.74 5.30
N SER A 117 -8.00 -6.80 5.06
CA SER A 117 -7.27 -7.52 6.13
C SER A 117 -6.09 -6.68 6.64
N VAL A 118 -5.53 -7.06 7.79
CA VAL A 118 -4.38 -6.37 8.41
C VAL A 118 -3.15 -6.31 7.48
N TRP A 119 -3.02 -7.27 6.56
CA TRP A 119 -1.89 -7.39 5.63
C TRP A 119 -2.06 -6.58 4.33
N THR A 120 -3.27 -6.08 4.06
CA THR A 120 -3.60 -5.43 2.78
C THR A 120 -2.76 -4.18 2.54
N LEU A 121 -2.54 -3.36 3.57
CA LEU A 121 -1.68 -2.17 3.44
C LEU A 121 -0.28 -2.53 2.92
N GLY A 122 0.37 -3.51 3.56
CA GLY A 122 1.71 -3.94 3.16
C GLY A 122 1.74 -4.59 1.77
N HIS A 123 0.67 -5.32 1.41
CA HIS A 123 0.51 -5.93 0.09
C HIS A 123 0.41 -4.89 -1.03
N GLU A 124 -0.48 -3.90 -0.88
CA GLU A 124 -0.64 -2.86 -1.91
C GLU A 124 0.61 -1.99 -2.03
N ILE A 125 1.27 -1.65 -0.92
CA ILE A 125 2.56 -0.95 -1.01
C ILE A 125 3.63 -1.83 -1.66
N GLY A 126 3.60 -3.14 -1.45
CA GLY A 126 4.47 -4.09 -2.16
C GLY A 126 4.34 -3.96 -3.67
N HIS A 127 3.11 -3.87 -4.20
CA HIS A 127 2.89 -3.60 -5.63
C HIS A 127 3.47 -2.26 -6.09
N VAL A 128 3.30 -1.18 -5.31
CA VAL A 128 3.89 0.13 -5.63
C VAL A 128 5.41 0.07 -5.67
N LEU A 129 6.02 -0.77 -4.82
CA LEU A 129 7.46 -1.06 -4.80
C LEU A 129 7.92 -2.06 -5.89
N GLY A 130 7.03 -2.48 -6.77
CA GLY A 130 7.34 -3.32 -7.93
C GLY A 130 7.08 -4.81 -7.76
N LEU A 131 6.52 -5.23 -6.62
CA LEU A 131 6.20 -6.64 -6.38
C LEU A 131 4.98 -7.10 -7.20
N ARG A 132 4.94 -8.40 -7.48
CA ARG A 132 3.85 -9.04 -8.22
C ARG A 132 3.23 -10.15 -7.38
N HIS A 133 2.00 -10.53 -7.71
CA HIS A 133 1.35 -11.64 -7.02
C HIS A 133 2.14 -12.94 -7.15
N VAL A 134 2.11 -13.71 -6.08
CA VAL A 134 2.55 -15.09 -6.00
C VAL A 134 1.38 -15.99 -5.63
N ASN A 135 1.42 -17.26 -6.03
CA ASN A 135 0.42 -18.24 -5.61
C ASN A 135 0.88 -18.96 -4.33
N ASN A 136 1.00 -18.23 -3.21
CA ASN A 136 1.44 -18.77 -1.92
C ASN A 136 0.89 -17.95 -0.75
N ASN A 137 0.12 -18.58 0.14
CA ASN A 137 -0.50 -17.91 1.29
C ASN A 137 0.44 -17.65 2.47
N GLU A 138 1.67 -18.17 2.43
CA GLU A 138 2.69 -17.83 3.43
C GLU A 138 3.44 -16.54 3.07
N GLN A 139 3.20 -15.96 1.89
CA GLN A 139 3.88 -14.76 1.41
C GLN A 139 2.95 -13.55 1.38
N LEU A 140 3.52 -12.37 1.63
CA LEU A 140 2.77 -11.11 1.68
C LEU A 140 2.05 -10.84 0.35
N MET A 141 2.68 -11.17 -0.77
CA MET A 141 2.17 -10.91 -2.11
C MET A 141 1.23 -12.00 -2.63
N THR A 142 0.56 -12.76 -1.75
CA THR A 142 -0.41 -13.77 -2.18
C THR A 142 -1.49 -13.20 -3.10
N GLY A 143 -1.64 -13.78 -4.30
CA GLY A 143 -2.73 -13.47 -5.23
C GLY A 143 -4.06 -14.12 -4.85
N ASN A 144 -4.07 -14.96 -3.80
CA ASN A 144 -5.27 -15.67 -3.34
C ASN A 144 -6.08 -14.85 -2.32
N GLY A 145 -5.71 -13.59 -2.09
CA GLY A 145 -6.34 -12.68 -1.14
C GLY A 145 -5.62 -12.63 0.22
N THR A 146 -5.33 -11.41 0.68
CA THR A 146 -4.58 -11.13 1.92
C THR A 146 -5.28 -11.59 3.19
N GLY A 147 -6.58 -11.92 3.15
CA GLY A 147 -7.30 -12.54 4.25
C GLY A 147 -6.99 -14.02 4.45
N ASN A 148 -6.37 -14.67 3.46
CA ASN A 148 -6.04 -16.09 3.47
C ASN A 148 -4.60 -16.39 3.93
N ILE A 149 -3.87 -15.37 4.40
CA ILE A 149 -2.50 -15.54 4.91
C ILE A 149 -2.53 -16.37 6.19
N THR A 150 -1.72 -17.43 6.22
CA THR A 150 -1.71 -18.45 7.30
C THR A 150 -0.49 -18.38 8.22
N ASN A 151 0.63 -17.81 7.75
CA ASN A 151 1.85 -17.56 8.52
C ASN A 151 1.98 -16.06 8.85
N PRO A 152 1.59 -15.61 10.04
CA PRO A 152 1.85 -14.25 10.50
C PRO A 152 3.16 -14.17 11.33
N PRO A 153 4.10 -13.25 11.03
CA PRO A 153 4.10 -12.35 9.86
C PRO A 153 4.41 -13.12 8.55
N PRO A 154 3.78 -12.75 7.42
CA PRO A 154 4.04 -13.39 6.13
C PRO A 154 5.44 -13.07 5.61
N ASP A 155 5.95 -13.95 4.76
CA ASP A 155 7.30 -13.85 4.23
C ASP A 155 7.40 -12.90 3.01
N LEU A 156 8.60 -12.37 2.80
CA LEU A 156 9.07 -11.81 1.54
C LEU A 156 10.24 -12.67 1.05
N SER A 157 10.18 -13.12 -0.20
CA SER A 157 11.27 -13.86 -0.84
C SER A 157 12.47 -12.95 -1.12
N SER A 158 13.67 -13.53 -1.23
CA SER A 158 14.88 -12.75 -1.54
C SER A 158 14.76 -11.94 -2.85
N SER A 159 14.03 -12.43 -3.85
CA SER A 159 13.77 -11.70 -5.09
C SER A 159 12.82 -10.51 -4.91
N GLU A 160 11.83 -10.62 -4.03
CA GLU A 160 10.93 -9.51 -3.69
C GLU A 160 11.69 -8.44 -2.91
N ILE A 161 12.50 -8.84 -1.93
CA ILE A 161 13.36 -7.93 -1.16
C ILE A 161 14.28 -7.14 -2.08
N GLU A 162 14.93 -7.81 -3.04
CA GLU A 162 15.81 -7.13 -4.00
C GLU A 162 15.03 -6.20 -4.96
N THR A 163 13.79 -6.56 -5.32
CA THR A 163 12.92 -5.70 -6.11
C THR A 163 12.54 -4.43 -5.34
N MET A 164 12.14 -4.57 -4.08
CA MET A 164 11.83 -3.44 -3.20
C MET A 164 13.05 -2.53 -3.01
N ARG A 165 14.25 -3.10 -2.85
CA ARG A 165 15.50 -2.34 -2.73
C ARG A 165 15.79 -1.49 -3.96
N ASN A 166 15.58 -2.06 -5.15
CA ASN A 166 15.79 -1.37 -6.42
C ASN A 166 14.65 -0.41 -6.80
N SER A 167 13.58 -0.33 -6.00
CA SER A 167 12.49 0.61 -6.23
C SER A 167 12.95 2.05 -6.03
N GLN A 168 12.57 2.94 -6.95
CA GLN A 168 12.84 4.38 -6.83
C GLN A 168 12.13 5.06 -5.64
N TYR A 169 11.19 4.35 -5.00
CA TYR A 169 10.44 4.83 -3.82
C TYR A 169 11.03 4.32 -2.50
N THR A 170 12.07 3.50 -2.57
CA THR A 170 12.88 3.09 -1.43
C THR A 170 14.06 4.05 -1.33
N THR A 171 14.17 4.76 -0.20
CA THR A 171 15.23 5.75 -0.01
C THR A 171 16.33 5.21 0.88
N PRO A 172 17.62 5.49 0.57
CA PRO A 172 18.70 5.24 1.50
C PRO A 172 18.48 5.98 2.83
N ASN A 173 19.06 5.42 3.88
CA ASN A 173 19.14 6.07 5.18
C ASN A 173 20.15 7.23 5.21
#